data_AF-A0A3Q3BB75-F1
#
_entry.id   AF-A0A3Q3BB75-F1
#
_cell.length_a   1.000
_cell.length_b   1.000
_cell.length_c   1.000
_cell.angle_alpha   90.00
_cell.angle_beta   90.00
_cell.angle_gamma   90.00
#
_symmetry.space_group_name_H-M   'P 1'
#
loop_
_entity.id
_entity.type
_entity.pdbx_description
1 polymer ?
#
loop_
_entity_poly.entity_id
_entity_poly.type
_entity_poly.pdbx_seq_one_letter_code
_entity_poly.pdbx_strand_id
1 'polypeptide(L)'
;MRDSGNPLCTRIFPAIPGNKPTEVSCLSCYTLSNKEYPKLELGPHGCALRCSSLSDPSQDSQFVVAGNECVYLYQPDERGPCFAFDGHKLLALWHRGYFVCFGSRTGFGGGESSQSEKQLLTVYDLDNKFIAYSATFDDVIDVVAEWGSFYVLTRDGQMFVLQEKDTQTKLEMLFKKNLFVMAINLAKSQHLDSDGLSEIFRQYGDHLYLKGDHDGAIQQYIRTIGKLEPSYVIRKFLDAQRIHNLTAYLQALHRQSLANADHTTLLLNCYTKLKDSSKLEEFIKQ
;
A
#
# COMPACT_ATOMS: atom_id res chain seq x y z
N MET A 1 33.97 -18.77 39.63
CA MET A 1 34.50 -19.25 38.33
C MET A 1 35.12 -18.07 37.61
N ARG A 2 36.31 -18.27 37.03
CA ARG A 2 37.18 -17.21 36.52
C ARG A 2 36.57 -16.58 35.27
N ASP A 3 36.41 -15.27 35.32
CA ASP A 3 35.86 -14.43 34.26
C ASP A 3 36.85 -14.43 33.08
N SER A 4 36.51 -15.18 32.04
CA SER A 4 37.36 -15.43 30.89
C SER A 4 37.41 -14.22 29.94
N GLY A 5 38.56 -13.54 29.91
CA GLY A 5 39.25 -13.11 28.67
C GLY A 5 38.69 -11.97 27.81
N ASN A 6 37.46 -11.49 28.01
CA ASN A 6 36.94 -10.40 27.17
C ASN A 6 37.39 -9.02 27.70
N PRO A 7 38.06 -8.18 26.88
CA PRO A 7 38.50 -6.85 27.30
C PRO A 7 37.30 -6.00 27.73
N LEU A 8 37.45 -5.23 28.81
CA LEU A 8 36.36 -4.43 29.40
C LEU A 8 35.70 -3.48 28.41
N CYS A 9 36.43 -3.04 27.37
CA CYS A 9 35.93 -2.17 26.31
C CYS A 9 34.93 -2.83 25.34
N THR A 10 34.81 -4.16 25.32
CA THR A 10 33.83 -4.88 24.49
C THR A 10 32.61 -5.36 25.28
N ARG A 11 32.54 -5.05 26.58
CA ARG A 11 31.39 -5.37 27.41
C ARG A 11 30.26 -4.38 27.12
N ILE A 12 29.08 -4.89 26.84
CA ILE A 12 27.85 -4.08 26.73
C ILE A 12 27.40 -3.75 28.15
N PHE A 13 27.28 -2.46 28.46
CA PHE A 13 26.77 -1.98 29.75
C PHE A 13 25.36 -1.39 29.56
N PRO A 14 24.46 -1.50 30.56
CA PRO A 14 23.17 -0.82 30.51
C PRO A 14 23.38 0.69 30.36
N ALA A 15 22.75 1.30 29.34
CA ALA A 15 22.84 2.74 29.12
C ALA A 15 22.15 3.56 30.23
N ILE A 16 21.19 2.95 30.93
CA ILE A 16 20.46 3.57 32.04
C ILE A 16 20.80 2.80 33.33
N PRO A 17 21.38 3.45 34.35
CA PRO A 17 21.67 2.80 35.63
C PRO A 17 20.38 2.57 36.43
N GLY A 18 19.76 1.40 36.28
CA GLY A 18 18.64 0.95 37.10
C GLY A 18 17.68 0.00 36.38
N ASN A 19 16.97 -0.85 37.14
CA ASN A 19 15.95 -1.79 36.64
C ASN A 19 14.53 -1.21 36.63
N LYS A 20 14.36 0.11 36.82
CA LYS A 20 13.03 0.74 36.82
C LYS A 20 12.63 1.09 35.39
N PRO A 21 11.47 0.64 34.90
CA PRO A 21 10.93 1.10 33.62
C PRO A 21 10.84 2.63 33.64
N THR A 22 11.47 3.28 32.68
CA THR A 22 11.34 4.74 32.52
C THR A 22 10.13 4.99 31.63
N GLU A 23 9.14 5.70 32.16
CA GLU A 23 7.99 6.12 31.38
C GLU A 23 8.48 7.08 30.27
N VAL A 24 8.26 6.72 29.02
CA VAL A 24 8.67 7.56 27.88
C VAL A 24 7.65 8.69 27.75
N SER A 25 7.95 9.83 28.38
CA SER A 25 7.04 10.96 28.46
C SER A 25 7.20 11.98 27.33
N CYS A 26 8.25 11.89 26.50
CA CYS A 26 8.46 12.80 25.37
C CYS A 26 9.34 12.14 24.30
N LEU A 27 9.20 12.62 23.06
CA LEU A 27 10.08 12.25 21.95
C LEU A 27 11.05 13.40 21.66
N SER A 28 12.33 13.10 21.56
CA SER A 28 13.37 14.09 21.23
C SER A 28 14.35 13.53 20.20
N CYS A 29 14.77 14.38 19.28
CA CYS A 29 15.81 14.12 18.31
C CYS A 29 17.10 14.85 18.70
N TYR A 30 18.24 14.19 18.54
CA TYR A 30 19.56 14.76 18.81
C TYR A 30 20.44 14.64 17.56
N THR A 31 20.95 15.77 17.07
CA THR A 31 21.82 15.79 15.89
C THR A 31 23.28 15.56 16.31
N LEU A 32 23.78 14.36 16.08
CA LEU A 32 25.12 13.94 16.53
C LEU A 32 26.27 14.50 15.70
N SER A 33 26.00 15.04 14.51
CA SER A 33 27.02 15.69 13.66
C SER A 33 27.51 17.02 14.23
N ASN A 34 26.73 17.64 15.13
CA ASN A 34 27.08 18.89 15.79
C ASN A 34 27.66 18.61 17.17
N LYS A 35 28.77 19.25 17.52
CA LYS A 35 29.44 19.08 18.84
C LYS A 35 28.55 19.45 20.03
N GLU A 36 27.56 20.32 19.82
CA GLU A 36 26.63 20.78 20.84
C GLU A 36 25.43 19.84 21.04
N TYR A 37 25.28 18.81 20.19
CA TYR A 37 24.19 17.84 20.24
C TYR A 37 22.82 18.50 20.42
N PRO A 38 22.41 19.41 19.52
CA PRO A 38 21.18 20.17 19.67
C PRO A 38 19.99 19.21 19.81
N LYS A 39 19.18 19.47 20.84
CA LYS A 39 17.96 18.71 21.17
C LYS A 39 16.77 19.39 20.50
N LEU A 40 16.03 18.64 19.70
CA LEU A 40 14.71 19.03 19.21
C LEU A 40 13.64 18.16 19.88
N GLU A 41 12.63 18.78 20.48
CA GLU A 41 11.48 18.06 21.03
C GLU A 41 10.42 17.89 19.94
N LEU A 42 10.15 16.64 19.57
CA LEU A 42 9.24 16.29 18.46
C LEU A 42 7.79 16.10 18.92
N GLY A 43 7.59 15.73 20.19
CA GLY A 43 6.25 15.55 20.73
C GLY A 43 6.20 15.22 22.21
N PRO A 44 5.08 15.54 22.89
CA PRO A 44 4.89 15.34 24.33
C PRO A 44 4.43 13.92 24.70
N HIS A 45 4.40 12.98 23.76
CA HIS A 45 3.88 11.63 23.97
C HIS A 45 4.86 10.60 23.42
N GLY A 46 5.33 9.70 24.29
CA GLY A 46 6.08 8.52 23.89
C GLY A 46 5.17 7.33 23.59
N CYS A 47 5.73 6.12 23.70
CA CYS A 47 5.00 4.87 23.58
C CYS A 47 5.48 3.87 24.63
N ALA A 48 4.71 2.79 24.78
CA ALA A 48 5.14 1.64 25.56
C ALA A 48 6.38 0.97 24.96
N LEU A 49 7.04 0.12 25.75
CA LEU A 49 8.15 -0.70 25.28
C LEU A 49 7.71 -1.51 24.04
N ARG A 50 8.60 -1.64 23.06
CA ARG A 50 8.36 -2.38 21.79
C ARG A 50 7.28 -1.78 20.88
N CYS A 51 6.77 -0.59 21.19
CA CYS A 51 5.77 0.09 20.37
C CYS A 51 6.37 1.21 19.50
N SER A 52 7.67 1.15 19.25
CA SER A 52 8.37 2.04 18.32
C SER A 52 9.21 1.26 17.32
N SER A 53 9.31 1.75 16.09
CA SER A 53 10.11 1.14 15.02
C SER A 53 10.58 2.20 14.03
N LEU A 54 11.43 1.84 13.07
CA LEU A 54 11.81 2.69 11.94
C LEU A 54 11.12 2.14 10.69
N SER A 55 10.57 3.01 9.84
CA SER A 55 10.11 2.58 8.52
C SER A 55 11.29 2.17 7.62
N ASP A 56 10.98 1.48 6.53
CA ASP A 56 12.01 1.09 5.57
C ASP A 56 12.69 2.32 4.94
N PRO A 57 13.95 2.19 4.47
CA PRO A 57 14.65 3.27 3.77
C PRO A 57 13.91 3.82 2.54
N SER A 58 13.10 2.99 1.88
CA SER A 58 12.23 3.41 0.76
C SER A 58 11.09 4.34 1.17
N GLN A 59 10.80 4.44 2.48
CA GLN A 59 9.78 5.29 3.09
C GLN A 59 10.43 6.27 4.07
N ASP A 60 11.56 6.84 3.66
CA ASP A 60 12.29 7.91 4.33
C ASP A 60 12.76 7.61 5.77
N SER A 61 12.83 6.34 6.18
CA SER A 61 13.30 5.92 7.53
C SER A 61 12.63 6.68 8.68
N GLN A 62 11.33 6.95 8.55
CA GLN A 62 10.50 7.63 9.54
C GLN A 62 10.48 6.86 10.86
N PHE A 63 10.64 7.58 11.96
CA PHE A 63 10.51 7.00 13.29
C PHE A 63 9.04 6.85 13.68
N VAL A 64 8.59 5.61 13.84
CA VAL A 64 7.21 5.25 14.10
C VAL A 64 7.01 5.07 15.60
N VAL A 65 6.00 5.75 16.15
CA VAL A 65 5.61 5.68 17.56
C VAL A 65 4.14 5.28 17.64
N ALA A 66 3.88 4.09 18.15
CA ALA A 66 2.55 3.52 18.26
C ALA A 66 2.01 3.70 19.70
N GLY A 67 1.16 4.70 19.90
CA GLY A 67 0.38 4.89 21.13
C GLY A 67 -0.99 4.20 21.02
N ASN A 68 -1.77 4.15 22.11
CA ASN A 68 -3.02 3.39 22.14
C ASN A 68 -4.14 3.94 21.25
N GLU A 69 -4.13 5.24 20.94
CA GLU A 69 -5.14 5.89 20.10
C GLU A 69 -4.64 6.16 18.67
N CYS A 70 -3.31 6.22 18.50
CA CYS A 70 -2.73 6.71 17.27
C CYS A 70 -1.30 6.22 17.06
N VAL A 71 -0.92 6.13 15.78
CA VAL A 71 0.46 5.90 15.34
C VAL A 71 0.97 7.15 14.67
N TYR A 72 2.06 7.69 15.19
CA TYR A 72 2.74 8.86 14.67
C TYR A 72 4.00 8.45 13.92
N LEU A 73 4.25 9.11 12.79
CA LEU A 73 5.50 8.98 12.04
C LEU A 73 6.24 10.31 12.18
N TYR A 74 7.49 10.24 12.61
CA TYR A 74 8.34 11.40 12.82
C TYR A 74 9.51 11.40 11.87
N GLN A 75 9.88 12.58 11.41
CA GLN A 75 11.16 12.85 10.79
C GLN A 75 12.09 13.53 11.81
N PRO A 76 13.41 13.59 11.56
CA PRO A 76 14.36 14.24 12.46
C PRO A 76 13.98 15.68 12.82
N ASP A 77 13.37 16.40 11.88
CA ASP A 77 13.10 17.84 11.98
C ASP A 77 11.62 18.17 12.20
N GLU A 78 10.71 17.24 11.93
CA GLU A 78 9.27 17.51 11.95
C GLU A 78 8.42 16.30 12.35
N ARG A 79 7.19 16.61 12.78
CA ARG A 79 6.15 15.62 12.98
C ARG A 79 5.47 15.34 11.65
N GLY A 80 5.52 14.09 11.21
CA GLY A 80 4.87 13.61 10.01
C GLY A 80 3.41 13.17 10.25
N PRO A 81 2.88 12.26 9.42
CA PRO A 81 1.48 11.86 9.47
C PRO A 81 1.11 11.12 10.77
N CYS A 82 -0.17 11.20 11.10
CA CYS A 82 -0.79 10.47 12.20
C CYS A 82 -1.93 9.59 11.67
N PHE A 83 -1.98 8.35 12.16
CA PHE A 83 -3.03 7.40 11.85
C PHE A 83 -3.78 7.04 13.13
N ALA A 84 -5.10 7.23 13.14
CA ALA A 84 -5.96 6.84 14.26
C ALA A 84 -6.08 5.31 14.31
N PHE A 85 -5.60 4.71 15.39
CA PHE A 85 -5.58 3.27 15.60
C PHE A 85 -5.84 2.95 17.06
N ASP A 86 -7.11 2.74 17.41
CA ASP A 86 -7.50 2.42 18.77
C ASP A 86 -7.11 0.99 19.17
N GLY A 87 -6.63 0.87 20.41
CA GLY A 87 -6.39 -0.40 21.08
C GLY A 87 -5.11 -0.39 21.90
N HIS A 88 -5.04 -1.24 22.93
CA HIS A 88 -3.86 -1.34 23.78
C HIS A 88 -2.74 -2.05 23.02
N LYS A 89 -1.73 -1.30 22.58
CA LYS A 89 -0.62 -1.82 21.75
C LYS A 89 0.45 -2.42 22.66
N LEU A 90 0.86 -3.63 22.32
CA LEU A 90 1.90 -4.40 23.02
C LEU A 90 3.19 -4.47 22.21
N LEU A 91 3.09 -4.41 20.88
CA LEU A 91 4.21 -4.44 19.97
C LEU A 91 3.83 -3.72 18.67
N ALA A 92 4.81 -3.00 18.12
CA ALA A 92 4.75 -2.42 16.79
C ALA A 92 6.06 -2.67 16.05
N LEU A 93 5.98 -3.12 14.80
CA LEU A 93 7.15 -3.33 13.95
C LEU A 93 6.85 -2.85 12.53
N TRP A 94 7.91 -2.53 11.81
CA TRP A 94 7.85 -2.23 10.38
C TRP A 94 8.62 -3.29 9.61
N HIS A 95 8.07 -3.73 8.48
CA HIS A 95 8.77 -4.64 7.58
C HIS A 95 8.21 -4.59 6.17
N ARG A 96 9.07 -4.28 5.18
CA ARG A 96 8.78 -4.35 3.74
C ARG A 96 7.50 -3.59 3.34
N GLY A 97 7.38 -2.36 3.82
CA GLY A 97 6.26 -1.46 3.55
C GLY A 97 5.04 -1.67 4.45
N TYR A 98 5.06 -2.69 5.32
CA TYR A 98 3.96 -2.98 6.22
C TYR A 98 4.24 -2.51 7.64
N PHE A 99 3.26 -1.82 8.21
CA PHE A 99 3.20 -1.55 9.63
C PHE A 99 2.42 -2.67 10.32
N VAL A 100 3.05 -3.35 11.28
CA VAL A 100 2.41 -4.41 12.06
C VAL A 100 2.19 -3.93 13.47
N CYS A 101 0.96 -4.07 13.93
CA CYS A 101 0.55 -3.77 15.29
C CYS A 101 -0.03 -5.01 15.94
N PHE A 102 0.42 -5.26 17.16
CA PHE A 102 -0.06 -6.34 18.01
C PHE A 102 -0.55 -5.76 19.33
N GLY A 103 -1.74 -6.17 19.78
CA GLY A 103 -2.35 -5.60 20.98
C GLY A 103 -3.62 -6.29 21.44
N SER A 104 -4.11 -5.91 22.61
CA SER A 104 -5.41 -6.36 23.11
C SER A 104 -6.51 -5.44 22.60
N ARG A 105 -7.64 -6.02 22.20
CA ARG A 105 -8.84 -5.24 21.90
C ARG A 105 -9.48 -4.88 23.25
N THR A 106 -9.35 -3.64 23.68
CA THR A 106 -10.14 -3.13 24.80
C THR A 106 -11.60 -3.04 24.36
N GLY A 107 -12.39 -4.08 24.65
CA GLY A 107 -13.82 -4.05 24.39
C GLY A 107 -14.52 -3.04 25.31
N PHE A 108 -15.34 -2.17 24.74
CA PHE A 108 -16.37 -1.41 25.47
C PHE A 108 -17.49 -2.35 25.93
N GLY A 109 -17.19 -3.28 26.82
CA GLY A 109 -18.15 -4.24 27.35
C GLY A 109 -17.71 -4.71 28.73
N GLY A 110 -18.30 -4.11 29.76
CA GLY A 110 -18.19 -4.62 31.12
C GLY A 110 -18.79 -6.02 31.21
N GLY A 111 -18.02 -6.96 31.75
CA GLY A 111 -18.47 -8.32 32.00
C GLY A 111 -17.31 -9.21 32.43
N GLU A 112 -17.26 -9.51 33.72
CA GLU A 112 -16.36 -10.49 34.32
C GLU A 112 -16.43 -11.83 33.56
N SER A 113 -15.34 -12.26 32.94
CA SER A 113 -14.97 -13.67 32.83
C SER A 113 -13.54 -13.81 32.33
N SER A 114 -12.79 -14.68 33.01
CA SER A 114 -11.44 -15.14 32.71
C SER A 114 -11.38 -15.97 31.41
N GLN A 115 -11.71 -15.36 30.28
CA GLN A 115 -11.30 -15.87 28.97
C GLN A 115 -9.94 -15.25 28.66
N SER A 116 -8.97 -16.06 28.21
CA SER A 116 -7.68 -15.55 27.75
C SER A 116 -7.94 -14.37 26.81
N GLU A 117 -7.44 -13.18 27.16
CA GLU A 117 -7.61 -12.02 26.30
C GLU A 117 -6.97 -12.32 24.96
N LYS A 118 -7.80 -12.63 23.96
CA LYS A 118 -7.32 -12.90 22.60
C LYS A 118 -6.61 -11.66 22.10
N GLN A 119 -5.37 -11.84 21.70
CA GLN A 119 -4.54 -10.74 21.24
C GLN A 119 -4.69 -10.61 19.72
N LEU A 120 -4.88 -9.39 19.23
CA LEU A 120 -5.10 -9.10 17.82
C LEU A 120 -3.78 -8.67 17.17
N LEU A 121 -3.38 -9.40 16.14
CA LEU A 121 -2.34 -8.97 15.22
C LEU A 121 -3.00 -8.36 13.97
N THR A 122 -2.57 -7.16 13.60
CA THR A 122 -3.01 -6.51 12.36
C THR A 122 -1.82 -5.98 11.58
N VAL A 123 -1.79 -6.31 10.29
CA VAL A 123 -0.77 -5.88 9.32
C VAL A 123 -1.43 -4.83 8.41
N TYR A 124 -0.88 -3.63 8.39
CA TYR A 124 -1.38 -2.48 7.65
C TYR A 124 -0.44 -2.12 6.51
N ASP A 125 -1.02 -1.79 5.37
CA ASP A 125 -0.37 -1.05 4.30
C ASP A 125 -0.83 0.41 4.44
N LEU A 126 0.03 1.26 5.01
CA LEU A 126 -0.31 2.65 5.30
C LEU A 126 -0.38 3.51 4.03
N ASP A 127 0.40 3.19 3.00
CA ASP A 127 0.45 3.94 1.74
C ASP A 127 -0.82 3.71 0.91
N ASN A 128 -1.22 2.44 0.77
CA ASN A 128 -2.44 2.04 0.08
C ASN A 128 -3.68 2.08 0.98
N LYS A 129 -3.51 2.43 2.26
CA LYS A 129 -4.58 2.62 3.27
C LYS A 129 -5.51 1.42 3.43
N PHE A 130 -4.96 0.20 3.49
CA PHE A 130 -5.75 -1.01 3.73
C PHE A 130 -5.12 -1.96 4.75
N ILE A 131 -5.95 -2.87 5.28
CA ILE A 131 -5.52 -3.93 6.19
C ILE A 131 -5.14 -5.15 5.36
N ALA A 132 -3.86 -5.50 5.33
CA ALA A 132 -3.34 -6.62 4.58
C ALA A 132 -3.65 -7.97 5.26
N TYR A 133 -3.63 -7.99 6.58
CA TYR A 133 -3.94 -9.19 7.37
C TYR A 133 -4.43 -8.80 8.77
N SER A 134 -5.38 -9.56 9.31
CA SER A 134 -5.82 -9.42 10.70
C SER A 134 -6.25 -10.77 11.24
N ALA A 135 -5.71 -11.16 12.39
CA ALA A 135 -6.08 -12.40 13.07
C ALA A 135 -5.85 -12.31 14.58
N THR A 136 -6.63 -13.09 15.32
CA THR A 136 -6.47 -13.24 16.76
C THR A 136 -5.61 -14.44 17.09
N PHE A 137 -4.72 -14.28 18.06
CA PHE A 137 -3.84 -15.32 18.57
C PHE A 137 -4.00 -15.42 20.09
N ASP A 138 -3.75 -16.62 20.62
CA ASP A 138 -3.76 -16.90 22.05
C ASP A 138 -2.30 -16.93 22.56
N ASP A 139 -2.05 -16.28 23.71
CA ASP A 139 -0.77 -16.29 24.43
C ASP A 139 0.49 -16.06 23.54
N VAL A 140 0.50 -15.01 22.73
CA VAL A 140 1.68 -14.63 21.93
C VAL A 140 2.80 -14.15 22.85
N ILE A 141 3.97 -14.76 22.69
CA ILE A 141 5.22 -14.32 23.32
C ILE A 141 5.85 -13.22 22.49
N ASP A 142 5.97 -13.45 21.18
CA ASP A 142 6.64 -12.52 20.30
C ASP A 142 6.16 -12.57 18.84
N VAL A 143 6.36 -11.46 18.14
CA VAL A 143 6.17 -11.32 16.70
C VAL A 143 7.48 -10.83 16.09
N VAL A 144 8.03 -11.62 15.18
CA VAL A 144 9.31 -11.35 14.51
C VAL A 144 9.07 -11.19 13.02
N ALA A 145 9.74 -10.21 12.41
CA ALA A 145 9.66 -9.95 10.97
C ALA A 145 11.02 -10.17 10.32
N GLU A 146 11.21 -11.34 9.71
CA GLU A 146 12.49 -11.76 9.14
C GLU A 146 12.27 -12.54 7.84
N TRP A 147 13.29 -12.57 6.99
CA TRP A 147 13.28 -13.34 5.73
C TRP A 147 12.04 -13.10 4.84
N GLY A 148 11.46 -11.89 4.92
CA GLY A 148 10.27 -11.54 4.15
C GLY A 148 8.97 -12.17 4.65
N SER A 149 8.89 -12.55 5.93
CA SER A 149 7.68 -13.13 6.54
C SER A 149 7.54 -12.68 7.99
N PHE A 150 6.32 -12.80 8.52
CA PHE A 150 6.07 -12.58 9.94
C PHE A 150 5.93 -13.92 10.67
N TYR A 151 6.59 -14.05 11.81
CA TYR A 151 6.56 -15.23 12.66
C TYR A 151 5.91 -14.84 13.98
N VAL A 152 4.81 -15.49 14.31
CA VAL A 152 4.10 -15.32 15.58
C VAL A 152 4.41 -16.52 16.46
N LEU A 153 5.12 -16.30 17.56
CA LEU A 153 5.48 -17.34 18.52
C LEU A 153 4.51 -17.28 19.71
N THR A 154 3.86 -18.39 20.02
CA THR A 154 2.93 -18.53 21.13
C THR A 154 3.53 -19.35 22.27
N ARG A 155 2.96 -19.21 23.48
CA ARG A 155 3.49 -19.82 24.71
C ARG A 155 3.39 -21.33 24.76
N ASP A 156 2.46 -21.90 24.01
CA ASP A 156 2.31 -23.34 23.82
C ASP A 156 3.38 -23.94 22.87
N GLY A 157 4.32 -23.12 22.39
CA GLY A 157 5.41 -23.54 21.51
C GLY A 157 5.03 -23.64 20.04
N GLN A 158 3.86 -23.13 19.64
CA GLN A 158 3.49 -23.03 18.23
C GLN A 158 4.11 -21.80 17.58
N MET A 159 4.42 -21.91 16.29
CA MET A 159 4.91 -20.82 15.47
C MET A 159 4.05 -20.70 14.22
N PHE A 160 3.40 -19.55 14.04
CA PHE A 160 2.60 -19.25 12.85
C PHE A 160 3.43 -18.40 11.90
N VAL A 161 3.46 -18.78 10.63
CA VAL A 161 4.19 -18.05 9.59
C VAL A 161 3.19 -17.36 8.68
N LEU A 162 3.27 -16.04 8.62
CA LEU A 162 2.50 -15.21 7.71
C LEU A 162 3.39 -14.83 6.53
N GLN A 163 3.07 -15.42 5.37
CA GLN A 163 3.77 -15.17 4.13
C GLN A 163 2.93 -14.31 3.21
N GLU A 164 3.55 -13.28 2.67
CA GLU A 164 2.96 -12.45 1.65
C GLU A 164 2.78 -13.26 0.36
N LYS A 165 1.59 -13.17 -0.25
CA LYS A 165 1.37 -13.76 -1.57
C LYS A 165 2.14 -13.00 -2.63
N ASP A 166 2.60 -13.70 -3.67
CA ASP A 166 3.21 -13.08 -4.82
C ASP A 166 2.23 -12.12 -5.53
N THR A 167 2.78 -11.14 -6.26
CA THR A 167 2.02 -10.09 -6.92
C THR A 167 1.02 -10.64 -7.93
N GLN A 168 1.36 -11.70 -8.66
CA GLN A 168 0.48 -12.32 -9.65
C GLN A 168 -0.76 -12.92 -8.98
N THR A 169 -0.58 -13.70 -7.90
CA THR A 169 -1.70 -14.26 -7.12
C THR A 169 -2.57 -13.15 -6.53
N LYS A 170 -1.98 -12.05 -6.03
CA LYS A 170 -2.76 -10.90 -5.54
C LYS A 170 -3.60 -10.26 -6.62
N LEU A 171 -3.04 -10.01 -7.80
CA LEU A 171 -3.76 -9.43 -8.94
C LEU A 171 -4.93 -10.34 -9.35
N GLU A 172 -4.72 -11.64 -9.47
CA GLU A 172 -5.80 -12.60 -9.78
C GLU A 172 -6.93 -12.59 -8.74
N MET A 173 -6.59 -12.47 -7.45
CA MET A 173 -7.59 -12.35 -6.39
C MET A 173 -8.38 -11.03 -6.49
N LEU A 174 -7.72 -9.93 -6.84
CA LEU A 174 -8.37 -8.62 -7.04
C LEU A 174 -9.29 -8.64 -8.26
N PHE A 175 -8.85 -9.25 -9.37
CA PHE A 175 -9.69 -9.42 -10.57
C PHE A 175 -10.93 -10.25 -10.29
N LYS A 176 -10.79 -11.38 -9.57
CA LYS A 176 -11.94 -12.21 -9.17
C LYS A 176 -12.96 -11.46 -8.31
N LYS A 177 -12.51 -10.46 -7.54
CA LYS A 177 -13.37 -9.60 -6.72
C LYS A 177 -13.81 -8.30 -7.42
N ASN A 178 -13.43 -8.10 -8.69
CA ASN A 178 -13.65 -6.87 -9.45
C ASN A 178 -13.06 -5.60 -8.81
N LEU A 179 -11.98 -5.72 -8.03
CA LEU A 179 -11.30 -4.61 -7.34
C LEU A 179 -10.19 -3.99 -8.22
N PHE A 180 -10.54 -3.53 -9.42
CA PHE A 180 -9.57 -3.09 -10.43
C PHE A 180 -8.77 -1.84 -10.04
N VAL A 181 -9.37 -0.87 -9.35
CA VAL A 181 -8.64 0.32 -8.89
C VAL A 181 -7.51 -0.05 -7.93
N MET A 182 -7.78 -1.00 -7.02
CA MET A 182 -6.76 -1.53 -6.11
C MET A 182 -5.69 -2.32 -6.86
N ALA A 183 -6.07 -3.09 -7.89
CA ALA A 183 -5.12 -3.79 -8.75
C ALA A 183 -4.16 -2.83 -9.48
N ILE A 184 -4.68 -1.70 -9.98
CA ILE A 184 -3.86 -0.65 -10.60
C ILE A 184 -2.88 -0.04 -9.59
N ASN A 185 -3.35 0.28 -8.37
CA ASN A 185 -2.48 0.85 -7.33
C ASN A 185 -1.40 -0.13 -6.90
N LEU A 186 -1.75 -1.40 -6.68
CA LEU A 186 -0.80 -2.46 -6.35
C LEU A 186 0.24 -2.64 -7.47
N ALA A 187 -0.18 -2.61 -8.73
CA ALA A 187 0.76 -2.76 -9.85
C ALA A 187 1.71 -1.58 -9.98
N LYS A 188 1.24 -0.36 -9.73
CA LYS A 188 2.08 0.84 -9.69
C LYS A 188 3.06 0.81 -8.52
N SER A 189 2.61 0.41 -7.32
CA SER A 189 3.46 0.37 -6.14
C SER A 189 4.54 -0.72 -6.22
N GLN A 190 4.25 -1.82 -6.92
CA GLN A 190 5.19 -2.91 -7.18
C GLN A 190 6.04 -2.70 -8.44
N HIS A 191 5.99 -1.50 -9.04
CA HIS A 191 6.74 -1.13 -10.25
C HIS A 191 6.58 -2.14 -11.40
N LEU A 192 5.36 -2.65 -11.61
CA LEU A 192 5.09 -3.47 -12.79
C LEU A 192 5.37 -2.68 -14.05
N ASP A 193 5.83 -3.40 -15.07
CA ASP A 193 6.08 -2.85 -16.37
C ASP A 193 4.80 -2.37 -17.06
N SER A 194 4.98 -1.62 -18.14
CA SER A 194 3.86 -1.10 -18.94
C SER A 194 2.99 -2.24 -19.50
N ASP A 195 3.56 -3.42 -19.72
CA ASP A 195 2.85 -4.59 -20.25
C ASP A 195 1.88 -5.16 -19.20
N GLY A 196 2.34 -5.37 -17.97
CA GLY A 196 1.48 -5.81 -16.86
C GLY A 196 0.37 -4.80 -16.53
N LEU A 197 0.67 -3.50 -16.58
CA LEU A 197 -0.33 -2.44 -16.40
C LEU A 197 -1.38 -2.44 -17.52
N SER A 198 -0.96 -2.65 -18.76
CA SER A 198 -1.87 -2.69 -19.92
C SER A 198 -2.87 -3.83 -19.82
N GLU A 199 -2.44 -4.98 -19.32
CA GLU A 199 -3.32 -6.13 -19.08
C GLU A 199 -4.37 -5.85 -18.00
N ILE A 200 -3.99 -5.16 -16.92
CA ILE A 200 -4.94 -4.71 -15.87
C ILE A 200 -6.00 -3.78 -16.48
N PHE A 201 -5.58 -2.79 -17.28
CA PHE A 201 -6.49 -1.86 -17.93
C PHE A 201 -7.41 -2.56 -18.95
N ARG A 202 -6.90 -3.56 -19.68
CA ARG A 202 -7.70 -4.38 -20.59
C ARG A 202 -8.81 -5.12 -19.84
N GLN A 203 -8.47 -5.84 -18.78
CA GLN A 203 -9.45 -6.57 -17.97
C GLN A 203 -10.45 -5.64 -17.28
N TYR A 204 -10.00 -4.47 -16.83
CA TYR A 204 -10.90 -3.48 -16.24
C TYR A 204 -11.88 -2.92 -17.28
N GLY A 205 -11.40 -2.59 -18.48
CA GLY A 205 -12.24 -2.17 -19.60
C GLY A 205 -13.26 -3.24 -19.99
N ASP A 206 -12.86 -4.51 -20.04
CA ASP A 206 -13.74 -5.65 -20.32
C ASP A 206 -14.86 -5.78 -19.28
N HIS A 207 -14.52 -5.65 -17.99
CA HIS A 207 -15.49 -5.69 -16.91
C HIS A 207 -16.51 -4.54 -17.00
N LEU A 208 -16.04 -3.30 -17.20
CA LEU A 208 -16.92 -2.14 -17.34
C LEU A 208 -17.82 -2.26 -18.56
N TYR A 209 -17.29 -2.77 -19.67
CA TYR A 209 -18.05 -3.00 -20.90
C TYR A 209 -19.19 -4.00 -20.68
N LEU A 210 -18.93 -5.11 -19.99
CA LEU A 210 -19.95 -6.12 -19.64
C LEU A 210 -21.01 -5.57 -18.67
N LYS A 211 -20.62 -4.64 -17.80
CA LYS A 211 -21.53 -3.96 -16.86
C LYS A 211 -22.42 -2.90 -17.55
N GLY A 212 -22.11 -2.52 -18.79
CA GLY A 212 -22.83 -1.49 -19.55
C GLY A 212 -22.23 -0.09 -19.40
N ASP A 213 -21.15 0.08 -18.63
CA ASP A 213 -20.42 1.35 -18.52
C ASP A 213 -19.43 1.49 -19.67
N HIS A 214 -19.96 1.85 -20.84
CA HIS A 214 -19.18 1.94 -22.08
C HIS A 214 -18.23 3.14 -22.09
N ASP A 215 -18.61 4.24 -21.44
CA ASP A 215 -17.81 5.45 -21.34
C ASP A 215 -16.62 5.21 -20.39
N GLY A 216 -16.84 4.56 -19.25
CA GLY A 216 -15.76 4.14 -18.36
C GLY A 216 -14.84 3.13 -19.03
N ALA A 217 -15.39 2.16 -19.75
CA ALA A 217 -14.62 1.13 -20.46
C ALA A 217 -13.66 1.72 -21.51
N ILE A 218 -14.13 2.66 -22.32
CA ILE A 218 -13.30 3.24 -23.38
C ILE A 218 -12.11 4.02 -22.82
N GLN A 219 -12.29 4.72 -21.69
CA GLN A 219 -11.19 5.40 -21.01
C GLN A 219 -10.10 4.44 -20.55
N GLN A 220 -10.46 3.20 -20.15
CA GLN A 220 -9.46 2.19 -19.81
C GLN A 220 -8.76 1.65 -21.06
N TYR A 221 -9.50 1.36 -22.13
CA TYR A 221 -8.90 0.89 -23.38
C TYR A 221 -7.94 1.91 -24.01
N ILE A 222 -8.22 3.21 -23.90
CA ILE A 222 -7.28 4.27 -24.36
C ILE A 222 -5.92 4.16 -23.66
N ARG A 223 -5.89 3.75 -22.39
CA ARG A 223 -4.63 3.56 -21.64
C ARG A 223 -3.82 2.33 -22.08
N THR A 224 -4.42 1.45 -22.88
CA THR A 224 -3.77 0.24 -23.41
C THR A 224 -3.19 0.44 -24.82
N ILE A 225 -3.35 1.63 -25.40
CA ILE A 225 -2.84 1.94 -26.75
C ILE A 225 -1.31 1.72 -26.80
N GLY A 226 -0.84 1.09 -27.87
CA GLY A 226 0.56 0.72 -28.07
C GLY A 226 0.92 -0.67 -27.55
N LYS A 227 0.05 -1.28 -26.72
CA LYS A 227 0.21 -2.65 -26.21
C LYS A 227 -0.92 -3.58 -26.64
N LEU A 228 -2.16 -3.11 -26.54
CA LEU A 228 -3.34 -3.83 -27.01
C LEU A 228 -3.62 -3.53 -28.48
N GLU A 229 -3.96 -4.57 -29.24
CA GLU A 229 -4.28 -4.48 -30.66
C GLU A 229 -5.61 -3.72 -30.88
N PRO A 230 -5.65 -2.67 -31.73
CA PRO A 230 -6.83 -1.82 -31.89
C PRO A 230 -8.10 -2.54 -32.36
N SER A 231 -8.01 -3.59 -33.19
CA SER A 231 -9.19 -4.33 -33.65
C SER A 231 -9.95 -4.99 -32.49
N TYR A 232 -9.26 -5.34 -31.38
CA TYR A 232 -9.90 -5.84 -30.18
C TYR A 232 -10.97 -4.86 -29.65
N VAL A 233 -10.61 -3.58 -29.56
CA VAL A 233 -11.50 -2.54 -29.05
C VAL A 233 -12.51 -2.14 -30.12
N ILE A 234 -12.07 -1.93 -31.37
CA ILE A 234 -12.94 -1.51 -32.47
C ILE A 234 -14.11 -2.48 -32.62
N ARG A 235 -13.86 -3.81 -32.67
CA ARG A 235 -14.92 -4.82 -32.81
C ARG A 235 -15.98 -4.75 -31.72
N LYS A 236 -15.62 -4.32 -30.50
CA LYS A 236 -16.57 -4.14 -29.39
C LYS A 236 -17.43 -2.89 -29.53
N PHE A 237 -16.94 -1.84 -30.17
CA PHE A 237 -17.63 -0.54 -30.23
C PHE A 237 -18.19 -0.19 -31.63
N LEU A 238 -18.29 -1.15 -32.54
CA LEU A 238 -18.87 -0.95 -33.88
C LEU A 238 -20.38 -0.65 -33.90
N ASP A 239 -21.08 -0.85 -32.77
CA ASP A 239 -22.50 -0.51 -32.66
C ASP A 239 -22.74 1.00 -32.86
N ALA A 240 -23.74 1.35 -33.69
CA ALA A 240 -24.13 2.72 -33.99
C ALA A 240 -24.48 3.54 -32.74
N GLN A 241 -24.98 2.91 -31.67
CA GLN A 241 -25.27 3.60 -30.40
C GLN A 241 -24.01 4.08 -29.67
N ARG A 242 -22.84 3.54 -30.01
CA ARG A 242 -21.57 3.74 -29.27
C ARG A 242 -20.51 4.46 -30.10
N ILE A 243 -20.94 5.11 -31.18
CA ILE A 243 -20.09 5.81 -32.12
C ILE A 243 -19.22 6.88 -31.45
N HIS A 244 -19.71 7.55 -30.40
CA HIS A 244 -18.92 8.52 -29.63
C HIS A 244 -17.71 7.89 -28.93
N ASN A 245 -17.90 6.72 -28.32
CA ASN A 245 -16.84 5.97 -27.67
C ASN A 245 -15.81 5.45 -28.67
N LEU A 246 -16.27 4.87 -29.79
CA LEU A 246 -15.38 4.46 -30.87
C LEU A 246 -14.57 5.64 -31.41
N THR A 247 -15.21 6.80 -31.60
CA THR A 247 -14.55 8.03 -32.06
C THR A 247 -13.46 8.48 -31.08
N ALA A 248 -13.75 8.49 -29.77
CA ALA A 248 -12.77 8.87 -28.75
C ALA A 248 -11.53 7.98 -28.75
N TYR A 249 -11.71 6.66 -28.92
CA TYR A 249 -10.60 5.72 -29.00
C TYR A 249 -9.77 5.91 -30.27
N LEU A 250 -10.41 6.05 -31.43
CA LEU A 250 -9.71 6.28 -32.70
C LEU A 250 -8.97 7.63 -32.73
N GLN A 251 -9.54 8.69 -32.14
CA GLN A 251 -8.86 9.97 -31.95
C GLN A 251 -7.61 9.81 -31.09
N ALA A 252 -7.70 9.10 -29.96
CA ALA A 252 -6.55 8.85 -29.09
C ALA A 252 -5.46 8.03 -29.79
N LEU A 253 -5.85 7.02 -30.57
CA LEU A 253 -4.95 6.20 -31.38
C LEU A 253 -4.20 7.05 -32.42
N HIS A 254 -4.91 7.97 -33.08
CA HIS A 254 -4.34 8.86 -34.07
C HIS A 254 -3.38 9.89 -33.45
N ARG A 255 -3.73 10.48 -32.30
CA ARG A 255 -2.86 11.42 -31.55
C ARG A 255 -1.53 10.79 -31.12
N GLN A 256 -1.49 9.48 -30.94
CA GLN A 256 -0.28 8.74 -30.61
C GLN A 256 0.49 8.24 -31.85
N SER A 257 0.04 8.60 -33.06
CA SER A 257 0.65 8.19 -34.35
C SER A 257 0.71 6.68 -34.56
N LEU A 258 -0.20 5.93 -33.92
CA LEU A 258 -0.32 4.47 -34.04
C LEU A 258 -1.52 4.04 -34.90
N ALA A 259 -2.22 5.00 -35.51
CA ALA A 259 -3.31 4.74 -36.42
C ALA A 259 -2.81 4.40 -37.84
N ASN A 260 -3.45 3.42 -38.49
CA ASN A 260 -3.24 3.10 -39.89
C ASN A 260 -4.31 3.76 -40.79
N ALA A 261 -4.20 3.57 -42.11
CA ALA A 261 -5.15 4.14 -43.08
C ALA A 261 -6.60 3.68 -42.85
N ASP A 262 -6.80 2.43 -42.42
CA ASP A 262 -8.13 1.88 -42.13
C ASP A 262 -8.75 2.55 -40.90
N HIS A 263 -7.96 2.76 -39.85
CA HIS A 263 -8.39 3.46 -38.63
C HIS A 263 -8.77 4.91 -38.91
N THR A 264 -8.00 5.61 -39.75
CA THR A 264 -8.30 6.98 -40.19
C THR A 264 -9.59 7.02 -41.00
N THR A 265 -9.77 6.08 -41.94
CA THR A 265 -11.01 5.98 -42.73
C THR A 265 -12.22 5.71 -41.85
N LEU A 266 -12.07 4.81 -40.86
CA LEU A 266 -13.13 4.53 -39.89
C LEU A 266 -13.47 5.75 -39.03
N LEU A 267 -12.46 6.54 -38.62
CA LEU A 267 -12.67 7.77 -37.87
C LEU A 267 -13.43 8.83 -38.68
N LEU A 268 -13.07 9.02 -39.96
CA LEU A 268 -13.79 9.93 -40.87
C LEU A 268 -15.24 9.49 -41.08
N ASN A 269 -15.48 8.19 -41.23
CA ASN A 269 -16.83 7.63 -41.30
C ASN A 269 -17.62 7.89 -40.01
N CYS A 270 -16.96 7.83 -38.84
CA CYS A 270 -17.59 8.16 -37.56
C CYS A 270 -18.01 9.63 -37.50
N TYR A 271 -17.13 10.57 -37.87
CA TYR A 271 -17.47 12.00 -37.91
C TYR A 271 -18.62 12.31 -38.87
N THR A 272 -18.62 11.69 -40.04
CA THR A 272 -19.68 11.88 -41.05
C THR A 272 -21.04 11.45 -40.50
N LYS A 273 -21.10 10.30 -39.81
CA LYS A 273 -22.32 9.82 -39.15
C LYS A 273 -22.76 10.70 -37.98
N LEU A 274 -21.82 11.25 -37.23
CA LEU A 274 -22.08 12.17 -36.11
C LEU A 274 -22.48 13.58 -36.54
N LYS A 275 -22.34 13.93 -37.83
CA LYS A 275 -22.51 15.29 -38.36
C LYS A 275 -21.66 16.34 -37.64
N ASP A 276 -20.52 15.93 -37.07
CA ASP A 276 -19.61 16.81 -36.34
C ASP A 276 -18.61 17.44 -37.31
N SER A 277 -19.08 18.41 -38.10
CA SER A 277 -18.29 19.08 -39.15
C SER A 277 -17.13 19.89 -38.58
N SER A 278 -17.27 20.43 -37.37
CA SER A 278 -16.21 21.21 -36.72
C SER A 278 -15.01 20.35 -36.35
N LYS A 279 -15.21 19.19 -35.71
CA LYS A 279 -14.09 18.28 -35.39
C LYS A 279 -13.48 17.65 -36.64
N LEU A 280 -14.27 17.44 -37.69
CA LEU A 280 -13.78 16.96 -38.98
C LEU A 280 -12.84 18.00 -39.64
N GLU A 281 -13.23 19.28 -39.66
CA GLU A 281 -12.38 20.35 -40.19
C GLU A 281 -11.10 20.55 -39.37
N GLU A 282 -11.19 20.45 -38.05
CA GLU A 282 -10.01 20.51 -37.17
C GLU A 282 -9.06 19.33 -37.42
N PHE A 283 -9.62 18.14 -37.64
CA PHE A 283 -8.84 16.94 -37.96
C PHE A 283 -8.14 17.03 -39.34
N ILE A 284 -8.79 17.63 -40.34
CA ILE A 284 -8.20 17.80 -41.68
C ILE A 284 -7.09 18.87 -41.70
N LYS A 285 -7.08 19.79 -40.72
CA LYS A 285 -6.06 20.86 -40.60
C LYS A 285 -4.81 20.44 -39.82
N GLN A 286 -4.83 19.31 -39.12
CA GLN A 286 -3.65 18.69 -38.48
C GLN A 286 -2.86 17.87 -39.50
#